data_AF-A0A1U7Z4G3-F1
#
_entry.id   AF-A0A1U7Z4G3-F1
#
_cell.length_a   1.000
_cell.length_b   1.000
_cell.length_c   1.000
_cell.angle_alpha   90.00
_cell.angle_beta   90.00
_cell.angle_gamma   90.00
#
_symmetry.space_group_name_H-M   'P 1'
#
loop_
_entity.id
_entity.type
_entity.pdbx_description
1 polymer ?
#
loop_
_entity_poly.entity_id
_entity_poly.type
_entity_poly.pdbx_seq_one_letter_code
_entity_poly.pdbx_strand_id
1 'polypeptide(L)'
;MAFGHNGSTQLAVKIKGVDSTGNGDQVRIIHRGAKYNHLNDIDYFGNNMLHLAAELSPYKQLSRVSGAALQMQRELQWFKEVEKFIPPKHRESRNNNGKTPQALFTEEHKDLVKEGEKWMKDTAQSLLIVSGILTSRYAEQDFLVSLHRRLIIGLATLFFSVATMMVAFGATLFLVLHHRAQWVAIQITLLGSVPVCLLYRSFPYWLTW
;
A
#
# COMPACT_ATOMS: atom_id res chain seq x y z
N MET A 1 -24.46 33.16 -25.18
CA MET A 1 -24.03 31.88 -25.79
C MET A 1 -23.03 31.22 -24.86
N ALA A 2 -23.45 30.20 -24.12
CA ALA A 2 -22.65 29.50 -23.12
C ALA A 2 -22.49 28.03 -23.54
N PHE A 3 -21.45 27.71 -24.31
CA PHE A 3 -21.19 26.34 -24.79
C PHE A 3 -19.67 26.03 -24.86
N GLY A 4 -18.90 26.44 -23.85
CA GLY A 4 -17.46 26.15 -23.76
C GLY A 4 -17.05 25.12 -22.71
N HIS A 5 -17.90 24.88 -21.69
CA HIS A 5 -17.52 24.09 -20.50
C HIS A 5 -17.72 22.56 -20.65
N ASN A 6 -18.37 22.12 -21.74
CA ASN A 6 -18.83 20.73 -21.90
C ASN A 6 -17.79 19.84 -22.62
N GLY A 7 -16.86 20.40 -23.41
CA GLY A 7 -15.91 19.61 -24.22
C GLY A 7 -14.78 18.98 -23.42
N SER A 8 -14.11 19.77 -22.58
CA SER A 8 -13.00 19.31 -21.73
C SER A 8 -13.46 18.34 -20.65
N THR A 9 -14.64 18.58 -20.09
CA THR A 9 -15.28 17.69 -19.11
C THR A 9 -15.70 16.37 -19.75
N GLN A 10 -16.22 16.36 -20.98
CA GLN A 10 -16.52 15.12 -21.72
C GLN A 10 -15.27 14.31 -22.05
N LEU A 11 -14.16 14.96 -22.43
CA LEU A 11 -12.87 14.30 -22.68
C LEU A 11 -12.29 13.73 -21.38
N ALA A 12 -12.29 14.50 -20.28
CA ALA A 12 -11.85 14.03 -18.97
C ALA A 12 -12.70 12.87 -18.46
N VAL A 13 -14.03 12.92 -18.62
CA VAL A 13 -14.96 11.83 -18.29
C VAL A 13 -14.71 10.59 -19.15
N LYS A 14 -14.40 10.76 -20.44
CA LYS A 14 -14.10 9.67 -21.37
C LYS A 14 -12.70 9.08 -21.17
N ILE A 15 -11.74 9.86 -20.69
CA ILE A 15 -10.38 9.42 -20.33
C ILE A 15 -10.39 8.72 -18.98
N LYS A 16 -11.05 9.29 -17.96
CA LYS A 16 -11.23 8.68 -16.63
C LYS A 16 -12.27 7.55 -16.62
N GLY A 17 -13.03 7.38 -17.69
CA GLY A 17 -13.86 6.21 -17.94
C GLY A 17 -14.96 6.01 -16.91
N VAL A 18 -15.73 7.05 -16.58
CA VAL A 18 -16.83 6.95 -15.61
C VAL A 18 -17.92 6.00 -16.15
N ASP A 19 -17.93 4.75 -15.71
CA ASP A 19 -19.15 3.96 -15.61
C ASP A 19 -19.62 3.89 -14.15
N SER A 20 -20.93 3.78 -13.97
CA SER A 20 -21.61 3.90 -12.68
C SER A 20 -21.32 2.74 -11.70
N THR A 21 -20.31 1.89 -11.95
CA THR A 21 -20.13 0.61 -11.26
C THR A 21 -18.76 0.40 -10.60
N GLY A 22 -17.84 1.36 -10.65
CA GLY A 22 -16.77 1.54 -9.64
C GLY A 22 -15.71 0.43 -9.49
N ASN A 23 -15.66 -0.58 -10.37
CA ASN A 23 -14.70 -1.69 -10.22
C ASN A 23 -13.97 -2.10 -11.53
N GLY A 24 -14.26 -1.45 -12.66
CA GLY A 24 -13.76 -1.85 -13.99
C GLY A 24 -12.68 -0.94 -14.61
N ASP A 25 -12.32 0.16 -13.95
CA ASP A 25 -11.76 1.32 -14.67
C ASP A 25 -10.24 1.32 -14.85
N GLN A 26 -9.45 0.68 -13.98
CA GLN A 26 -7.98 0.76 -14.09
C GLN A 26 -7.41 -0.09 -15.24
N VAL A 27 -7.97 -1.28 -15.49
CA VAL A 27 -7.51 -2.18 -16.57
C VAL A 27 -7.92 -1.66 -17.95
N ARG A 28 -9.03 -0.92 -18.03
CA ARG A 28 -9.62 -0.46 -19.30
C ARG A 28 -8.91 0.76 -19.90
N ILE A 29 -8.15 1.50 -19.09
CA ILE A 29 -7.45 2.72 -19.53
C ILE A 29 -6.06 2.43 -20.13
N ILE A 30 -5.35 1.39 -19.65
CA ILE A 30 -4.10 0.92 -20.28
C ILE A 30 -4.35 0.54 -21.75
N HIS A 31 -5.48 -0.10 -22.02
CA HIS A 31 -5.90 -0.48 -23.38
C HIS A 31 -6.31 0.72 -24.26
N ARG A 32 -6.61 1.86 -23.65
CA ARG A 32 -7.04 3.09 -24.32
C ARG A 32 -5.87 4.05 -24.57
N GLY A 33 -4.88 4.11 -23.67
CA GLY A 33 -3.60 4.83 -23.89
C GLY A 33 -2.82 4.29 -25.09
N ALA A 34 -2.86 2.96 -25.33
CA ALA A 34 -2.29 2.34 -26.52
C ALA A 34 -3.03 2.67 -27.84
N LYS A 35 -4.25 3.22 -27.77
CA LYS A 35 -5.09 3.54 -28.95
C LYS A 35 -4.94 5.00 -29.42
N TYR A 36 -4.33 5.88 -28.63
CA TYR A 36 -4.13 7.29 -28.99
C TYR A 36 -2.63 7.57 -29.23
N ASN A 37 -2.21 7.56 -30.49
CA ASN A 37 -0.93 8.10 -30.97
C ASN A 37 -0.84 9.66 -30.85
N HIS A 38 -1.54 10.26 -29.87
CA HIS A 38 -1.75 11.71 -29.72
C HIS A 38 -1.24 12.24 -28.37
N LEU A 39 -0.10 11.74 -27.88
CA LEU A 39 0.52 12.22 -26.62
C LEU A 39 1.01 13.69 -26.68
N ASN A 40 1.08 14.27 -27.87
CA ASN A 40 1.50 15.65 -28.12
C ASN A 40 0.34 16.62 -28.37
N ASP A 41 -0.91 16.16 -28.30
CA ASP A 41 -2.06 17.02 -28.54
C ASP A 41 -2.32 17.90 -27.30
N ILE A 42 -2.37 19.20 -27.51
CA ILE A 42 -2.68 20.21 -26.49
C ILE A 42 -4.13 20.65 -26.68
N ASP A 43 -4.88 20.74 -25.59
CA ASP A 43 -6.25 21.24 -25.67
C ASP A 43 -6.28 22.76 -25.98
N TYR A 44 -7.49 23.30 -26.18
CA TYR A 44 -7.71 24.73 -26.42
C TYR A 44 -7.19 25.64 -25.28
N PHE A 45 -6.97 25.09 -24.08
CA PHE A 45 -6.45 25.77 -22.90
C PHE A 45 -4.92 25.59 -22.74
N GLY A 46 -4.25 24.94 -23.69
CA GLY A 46 -2.82 24.63 -23.62
C GLY A 46 -2.48 23.52 -22.62
N ASN A 47 -3.47 22.73 -22.20
CA ASN A 47 -3.28 21.58 -21.32
C ASN A 47 -2.79 20.38 -22.12
N ASN A 48 -1.68 19.82 -21.68
CA ASN A 48 -1.25 18.49 -22.11
C ASN A 48 -1.99 17.40 -21.31
N MET A 49 -1.79 16.13 -21.67
CA MET A 49 -2.41 14.99 -20.98
C MET A 49 -2.12 14.96 -19.46
N LEU A 50 -0.96 15.47 -19.01
CA LEU A 50 -0.62 15.55 -17.58
C LEU A 50 -1.46 16.60 -16.84
N HIS A 51 -1.79 17.73 -17.48
CA HIS A 51 -2.70 18.73 -16.92
C HIS A 51 -4.12 18.19 -16.79
N LEU A 52 -4.58 17.38 -17.75
CA LEU A 52 -5.90 16.73 -17.66
C LEU A 52 -5.93 15.68 -16.55
N ALA A 53 -4.82 14.97 -16.32
CA ALA A 53 -4.67 14.08 -15.17
C ALA A 53 -4.59 14.85 -13.84
N ALA A 54 -4.14 16.11 -13.88
CA ALA A 54 -4.06 16.99 -12.71
C ALA A 54 -5.42 17.56 -12.28
N GLU A 55 -6.40 17.58 -13.18
CA GLU A 55 -7.74 18.10 -12.91
C GLU A 55 -8.53 17.14 -12.02
N LEU A 56 -9.14 17.69 -10.98
CA LEU A 56 -9.93 16.90 -10.04
C LEU A 56 -11.19 16.35 -10.73
N SER A 57 -11.46 15.05 -10.56
CA SER A 57 -12.67 14.45 -11.12
C SER A 57 -13.93 15.10 -10.52
N PRO A 58 -14.93 15.50 -11.33
CA PRO A 58 -16.18 16.11 -10.85
C PRO A 58 -17.04 15.12 -10.04
N TYR A 59 -16.67 13.85 -9.98
CA TYR A 59 -17.45 12.81 -9.30
C TYR A 59 -17.10 12.71 -7.81
N LYS A 60 -17.82 13.50 -7.01
CA LYS A 60 -17.78 13.48 -5.55
C LYS A 60 -18.65 12.34 -5.03
N GLN A 61 -18.27 11.08 -5.25
CA GLN A 61 -19.08 9.96 -4.72
C GLN A 61 -18.80 9.71 -3.24
N LEU A 62 -19.90 9.67 -2.51
CA LEU A 62 -20.05 9.70 -1.05
C LEU A 62 -19.28 8.60 -0.30
N SER A 63 -18.21 9.01 0.33
CA SER A 63 -17.73 8.53 1.63
C SER A 63 -16.88 9.68 2.18
N ARG A 64 -17.49 10.57 2.98
CA ARG A 64 -16.92 11.90 3.28
C ARG A 64 -15.49 11.85 3.84
N VAL A 65 -15.11 10.77 4.51
CA VAL A 65 -13.91 10.78 5.36
C VAL A 65 -12.87 9.73 4.88
N SER A 66 -13.29 8.49 4.59
CA SER A 66 -12.42 7.50 3.93
C SER A 66 -12.24 7.77 2.43
N GLY A 67 -13.24 8.40 1.80
CA GLY A 67 -13.22 8.70 0.37
C GLY A 67 -12.21 9.78 0.00
N ALA A 68 -12.02 10.83 0.82
CA ALA A 68 -11.10 11.92 0.48
C ALA A 68 -9.63 11.46 0.40
N ALA A 69 -9.17 10.70 1.40
CA ALA A 69 -7.80 10.15 1.41
C ALA A 69 -7.58 9.13 0.28
N LEU A 70 -8.52 8.20 0.08
CA LEU A 70 -8.41 7.19 -0.99
C LEU A 70 -8.58 7.79 -2.39
N GLN A 71 -9.41 8.82 -2.54
CA GLN A 71 -9.55 9.59 -3.78
C GLN A 71 -8.23 10.32 -4.08
N MET A 72 -7.65 11.00 -3.10
CA MET A 72 -6.34 11.64 -3.26
C MET A 72 -5.26 10.63 -3.66
N GLN A 73 -5.24 9.45 -3.02
CA GLN A 73 -4.30 8.39 -3.36
C GLN A 73 -4.48 7.90 -4.81
N ARG A 74 -5.72 7.66 -5.26
CA ARG A 74 -6.01 7.24 -6.63
C ARG A 74 -5.66 8.30 -7.67
N GLU A 75 -6.03 9.55 -7.43
CA GLU A 75 -5.75 10.67 -8.34
C GLU A 75 -4.23 10.90 -8.45
N LEU A 76 -3.48 10.77 -7.35
CA LEU A 76 -2.02 10.81 -7.37
C LEU A 76 -1.40 9.64 -8.14
N GLN A 77 -1.92 8.42 -7.94
CA GLN A 77 -1.44 7.23 -8.64
C GLN A 77 -1.73 7.32 -10.14
N TRP A 78 -2.89 7.85 -10.51
CA TRP A 78 -3.26 8.16 -11.88
C TRP A 78 -2.32 9.21 -12.50
N PHE A 79 -2.07 10.32 -11.80
CA PHE A 79 -1.15 11.36 -12.25
C PHE A 79 0.26 10.81 -12.54
N LYS A 80 0.80 9.98 -11.64
CA LYS A 80 2.10 9.31 -11.82
C LYS A 80 2.11 8.33 -12.98
N GLU A 81 1.01 7.62 -13.21
CA GLU A 81 0.93 6.67 -14.31
C GLU A 81 0.94 7.41 -15.66
N VAL A 82 0.19 8.50 -15.78
CA VAL A 82 0.21 9.37 -16.96
C VAL A 82 1.59 10.03 -17.14
N GLU A 83 2.26 10.42 -16.06
CA GLU A 83 3.59 11.01 -16.10
C GLU A 83 4.65 10.09 -16.75
N LYS A 84 4.55 8.76 -16.55
CA LYS A 84 5.48 7.79 -17.16
C LYS A 84 5.44 7.81 -18.69
N PHE A 85 4.29 8.09 -19.28
CA PHE A 85 4.11 8.14 -20.72
C PHE A 85 4.56 9.47 -21.33
N ILE A 86 4.88 10.48 -20.51
CA ILE A 86 5.19 11.84 -20.96
C ILE A 86 6.70 12.10 -20.83
N PRO A 87 7.38 12.48 -21.93
CA PRO A 87 8.79 12.83 -21.90
C PRO A 87 9.09 13.96 -20.91
N PRO A 88 10.26 13.96 -20.23
CA PRO A 88 10.60 14.96 -19.22
C PRO A 88 10.41 16.42 -19.67
N LYS A 89 10.72 16.72 -20.94
CA LYS A 89 10.59 18.05 -21.55
C LYS A 89 9.17 18.64 -21.44
N HIS A 90 8.13 17.79 -21.43
CA HIS A 90 6.73 18.22 -21.41
C HIS A 90 6.09 18.19 -20.02
N ARG A 91 6.79 17.68 -18.99
CA ARG A 91 6.26 17.63 -17.61
C ARG A 91 6.17 19.00 -16.96
N GLU A 92 7.02 19.93 -17.40
CA GLU A 92 7.10 21.30 -16.89
C GLU A 92 6.45 22.33 -17.82
N SER A 93 5.83 21.88 -18.93
CA SER A 93 5.13 22.81 -19.82
C SER A 93 4.04 23.54 -19.06
N ARG A 94 3.91 24.84 -19.28
CA ARG A 94 2.86 25.65 -18.67
C ARG A 94 1.64 25.73 -19.58
N ASN A 95 0.45 25.63 -19.01
CA ASN A 95 -0.78 25.90 -19.74
C ASN A 95 -0.99 27.41 -19.95
N ASN A 96 -2.10 27.79 -20.58
CA ASN A 96 -2.43 29.21 -20.83
C ASN A 96 -2.60 30.03 -19.54
N ASN A 97 -2.84 29.37 -18.40
CA ASN A 97 -2.90 30.00 -17.08
C ASN A 97 -1.51 30.12 -16.42
N GLY A 98 -0.44 29.75 -17.12
CA GLY A 98 0.94 29.78 -16.61
C GLY A 98 1.24 28.69 -15.59
N LYS A 99 0.36 27.72 -15.35
CA LYS A 99 0.52 26.66 -14.34
C LYS A 99 1.18 25.44 -14.96
N THR A 100 2.01 24.75 -14.18
CA THR A 100 2.50 23.41 -14.52
C THR A 100 1.48 22.35 -14.10
N PRO A 101 1.53 21.13 -14.64
CA PRO A 101 0.63 20.04 -14.23
C PRO A 101 0.69 19.76 -12.73
N GLN A 102 1.89 19.79 -12.13
CA GLN A 102 2.07 19.56 -10.69
C GLN A 102 1.47 20.69 -9.84
N ALA A 103 1.62 21.95 -10.28
CA ALA A 103 1.03 23.09 -9.59
C ALA A 103 -0.49 23.02 -9.65
N LEU A 104 -1.05 22.71 -10.83
CA LEU A 104 -2.49 22.52 -11.01
C LEU A 104 -3.03 21.39 -10.12
N PHE A 105 -2.36 20.24 -10.08
CA PHE A 105 -2.77 19.10 -9.25
C PHE A 105 -2.82 19.48 -7.76
N THR A 106 -1.79 20.17 -7.29
CA THR A 106 -1.70 20.59 -5.88
C THR A 106 -2.80 21.58 -5.51
N GLU A 107 -3.13 22.51 -6.41
CA GLU A 107 -4.20 23.48 -6.18
C GLU A 107 -5.58 22.82 -6.17
N GLU A 108 -5.90 22.01 -7.18
CA GLU A 108 -7.20 21.34 -7.32
C GLU A 108 -7.47 20.35 -6.17
N HIS A 109 -6.43 19.72 -5.63
CA HIS A 109 -6.58 18.68 -4.60
C HIS A 109 -6.34 19.17 -3.17
N LYS A 110 -6.13 20.48 -2.96
CA LYS A 110 -5.80 21.06 -1.64
C LYS A 110 -6.82 20.72 -0.56
N ASP A 111 -8.11 20.80 -0.89
CA ASP A 111 -9.17 20.56 0.09
C ASP A 111 -9.36 19.07 0.39
N LEU A 112 -9.13 18.20 -0.61
CA LEU A 112 -9.11 16.75 -0.41
C LEU A 112 -7.96 16.32 0.52
N VAL A 113 -6.78 16.94 0.39
CA VAL A 113 -5.65 16.68 1.28
C VAL A 113 -5.99 17.07 2.72
N LYS A 114 -6.61 18.24 2.94
CA LYS A 114 -7.02 18.67 4.28
C LYS A 114 -8.06 17.73 4.90
N GLU A 115 -9.05 17.29 4.13
CA GLU A 115 -10.09 16.36 4.59
C GLU A 115 -9.50 14.98 4.89
N GLY A 116 -8.61 14.49 4.02
CA GLY A 116 -7.86 13.25 4.23
C GLY A 116 -6.94 13.30 5.45
N GLU A 117 -6.25 14.41 5.67
CA GLU A 117 -5.39 14.61 6.85
C GLU A 117 -6.21 14.58 8.14
N LYS A 118 -7.35 15.30 8.17
CA LYS A 118 -8.27 15.28 9.31
C LYS A 118 -8.76 13.85 9.58
N TRP A 119 -9.17 13.13 8.54
CA TRP A 119 -9.62 11.75 8.68
C TRP A 119 -8.55 10.82 9.27
N MET A 120 -7.32 10.90 8.78
CA MET A 120 -6.23 10.07 9.26
C MET A 120 -5.94 10.34 10.74
N LYS A 121 -6.00 11.60 11.16
CA LYS A 121 -5.88 12.01 12.57
C LYS A 121 -7.02 11.42 13.42
N ASP A 122 -8.27 11.61 13.01
CA ASP A 122 -9.44 11.11 13.74
C ASP A 122 -9.43 9.56 13.82
N THR A 123 -8.98 8.89 12.76
CA THR A 123 -8.85 7.42 12.71
C THR A 123 -7.72 6.93 13.61
N ALA A 124 -6.56 7.59 13.59
CA ALA A 124 -5.45 7.28 14.47
C ALA A 124 -5.84 7.50 15.95
N GLN A 125 -6.55 8.58 16.27
CA GLN A 125 -7.07 8.83 17.62
C GLN A 125 -8.09 7.78 18.05
N SER A 126 -9.03 7.42 17.18
CA SER A 126 -10.00 6.37 17.45
C SER A 126 -9.31 5.01 17.67
N LEU A 127 -8.29 4.70 16.87
CA LEU A 127 -7.46 3.51 17.04
C LEU A 127 -6.71 3.56 18.37
N LEU A 128 -6.12 4.70 18.75
CA LEU A 128 -5.45 4.88 20.04
C LEU A 128 -6.42 4.73 21.22
N ILE A 129 -7.66 5.20 21.10
CA ILE A 129 -8.70 5.02 22.13
C ILE A 129 -9.10 3.55 22.21
N VAL A 130 -9.34 2.88 21.07
CA VAL A 130 -9.67 1.45 21.03
C VAL A 130 -8.52 0.62 21.58
N SER A 131 -7.28 0.90 21.17
CA SER A 131 -6.07 0.28 21.72
C SER A 131 -5.93 0.58 23.21
N GLY A 132 -6.20 1.81 23.66
CA GLY A 132 -6.17 2.19 25.07
C GLY A 132 -7.24 1.47 25.89
N ILE A 133 -8.45 1.28 25.36
CA ILE A 133 -9.51 0.48 26.00
C ILE A 133 -9.12 -0.98 26.02
N LEU A 134 -8.58 -1.50 24.92
CA LEU A 134 -8.10 -2.88 24.83
C LEU A 134 -6.97 -3.13 25.85
N THR A 135 -5.99 -2.24 25.91
CA THR A 135 -4.87 -2.23 26.89
C THR A 135 -5.32 -1.98 28.32
N SER A 136 -6.27 -1.09 28.57
CA SER A 136 -6.78 -0.79 29.91
C SER A 136 -7.66 -1.94 30.43
N ARG A 137 -8.51 -2.54 29.59
CA ARG A 137 -9.23 -3.77 29.92
C ARG A 137 -8.26 -4.94 30.10
N TYR A 138 -7.07 -4.91 29.49
CA TYR A 138 -6.05 -5.91 29.78
C TYR A 138 -5.52 -5.89 31.23
N ALA A 139 -5.60 -4.76 31.94
CA ALA A 139 -5.27 -4.72 33.37
C ALA A 139 -6.28 -5.49 34.25
N GLU A 140 -7.51 -5.73 33.77
CA GLU A 140 -8.47 -6.67 34.36
C GLU A 140 -8.44 -8.07 33.70
N GLN A 141 -7.80 -8.24 32.54
CA GLN A 141 -7.77 -9.47 31.74
C GLN A 141 -6.38 -10.17 31.75
N ASP A 142 -5.80 -10.44 32.92
CA ASP A 142 -4.63 -11.35 33.09
C ASP A 142 -4.78 -12.68 32.30
N PHE A 143 -6.02 -13.07 32.04
CA PHE A 143 -6.40 -14.22 31.23
C PHE A 143 -5.95 -14.18 29.77
N LEU A 144 -5.93 -13.04 29.08
CA LEU A 144 -5.57 -13.01 27.65
C LEU A 144 -4.06 -12.95 27.40
N VAL A 145 -3.27 -12.47 28.38
CA VAL A 145 -1.81 -12.69 28.42
C VAL A 145 -1.51 -14.18 28.45
N SER A 146 -2.27 -14.96 29.22
CA SER A 146 -2.12 -16.41 29.25
C SER A 146 -2.40 -17.06 27.90
N LEU A 147 -3.34 -16.50 27.12
CA LEU A 147 -3.74 -17.02 25.80
C LEU A 147 -2.71 -16.64 24.72
N HIS A 148 -2.28 -15.38 24.67
CA HIS A 148 -1.29 -14.91 23.71
C HIS A 148 0.08 -15.56 23.96
N ARG A 149 0.46 -15.76 25.23
CA ARG A 149 1.66 -16.50 25.62
C ARG A 149 1.61 -17.98 25.21
N ARG A 150 0.45 -18.63 25.31
CA ARG A 150 0.24 -20.02 24.82
C ARG A 150 0.36 -20.13 23.30
N LEU A 151 -0.10 -19.12 22.55
CA LEU A 151 0.03 -19.08 21.09
C LEU A 151 1.50 -18.92 20.64
N ILE A 152 2.25 -18.02 21.30
CA ILE A 152 3.68 -17.82 21.03
C ILE A 152 4.48 -19.09 21.35
N ILE A 153 4.18 -19.76 22.46
CA ILE A 153 4.81 -21.04 22.83
C ILE A 153 4.48 -22.12 21.78
N GLY A 154 3.21 -22.24 21.36
CA GLY A 154 2.79 -23.19 20.33
C GLY A 154 3.52 -22.97 19.00
N LEU A 155 3.63 -21.72 18.56
CA LEU A 155 4.36 -21.35 17.34
C LEU A 155 5.87 -21.67 17.42
N ALA A 156 6.49 -21.44 18.58
CA ALA A 156 7.89 -21.80 18.81
C ALA A 156 8.11 -23.32 18.73
N THR A 157 7.21 -24.13 19.31
CA THR A 157 7.28 -25.59 19.20
C THR A 157 7.04 -26.10 17.79
N LEU A 158 6.15 -25.45 17.02
CA LEU A 158 5.91 -25.78 15.63
C LEU A 158 7.18 -25.57 14.80
N PHE A 159 7.88 -24.45 15.00
CA PHE A 159 9.14 -24.17 14.33
C PHE A 159 10.22 -25.22 14.66
N PHE A 160 10.32 -25.59 15.94
CA PHE A 160 11.23 -26.65 16.38
C PHE A 160 10.88 -28.02 15.75
N SER A 161 9.59 -28.35 15.61
CA SER A 161 9.14 -29.58 14.94
C SER A 161 9.50 -29.61 13.46
N VAL A 162 9.36 -28.49 12.75
CA VAL A 162 9.73 -28.41 11.33
C VAL A 162 11.24 -28.56 11.17
N ALA A 163 12.02 -27.90 12.04
CA ALA A 163 13.48 -28.02 12.03
C ALA A 163 13.94 -29.46 12.30
N THR A 164 13.36 -30.14 13.29
CA THR A 164 13.70 -31.54 13.59
C THR A 164 13.32 -32.48 12.45
N MET A 165 12.16 -32.28 11.81
CA MET A 165 11.78 -33.04 10.62
C MET A 165 12.72 -32.79 9.43
N MET A 166 13.16 -31.55 9.19
CA MET A 166 14.16 -31.23 8.18
C MET A 166 15.51 -31.92 8.44
N VAL A 167 15.93 -31.99 9.72
CA VAL A 167 17.16 -32.70 10.13
C VAL A 167 17.03 -34.21 9.95
N ALA A 168 15.89 -34.81 10.33
CA ALA A 168 15.66 -36.25 10.17
C ALA A 168 15.65 -36.66 8.68
N PHE A 169 15.01 -35.85 7.84
CA PHE A 169 15.05 -36.05 6.39
C PHE A 169 16.47 -35.89 5.84
N GLY A 170 17.20 -34.85 6.27
CA GLY A 170 18.60 -34.64 5.91
C GLY A 170 19.51 -35.78 6.33
N ALA A 171 19.35 -36.32 7.55
CA ALA A 171 20.10 -37.46 8.06
C ALA A 171 19.81 -38.75 7.28
N THR A 172 18.54 -38.95 6.89
CA THR A 172 18.11 -40.12 6.10
C THR A 172 18.72 -40.08 4.70
N LEU A 173 18.66 -38.94 4.00
CA LEU A 173 19.32 -38.76 2.70
C LEU A 173 20.84 -38.91 2.82
N PHE A 174 21.41 -38.39 3.91
CA PHE A 174 22.85 -38.46 4.17
C PHE A 174 23.33 -39.91 4.38
N LEU A 175 22.59 -40.73 5.14
CA LEU A 175 22.87 -42.16 5.30
C LEU A 175 22.72 -42.94 3.99
N VAL A 176 21.80 -42.53 3.11
CA VAL A 176 21.64 -43.14 1.78
C VAL A 176 22.76 -42.72 0.82
N LEU A 177 23.38 -41.55 1.01
CA LEU A 177 24.44 -40.98 0.16
C LEU A 177 25.86 -41.06 0.79
N HIS A 178 26.03 -41.94 1.78
CA HIS A 178 26.99 -41.96 2.89
C HIS A 178 28.49 -41.64 2.67
N HIS A 179 29.06 -41.48 1.47
CA HIS A 179 30.52 -41.59 1.38
C HIS A 179 31.37 -40.39 1.96
N ARG A 180 30.86 -39.18 2.28
CA ARG A 180 31.80 -38.05 2.62
C ARG A 180 31.37 -36.88 3.56
N ALA A 181 30.20 -36.78 4.21
CA ALA A 181 29.75 -35.48 4.78
C ALA A 181 29.25 -35.41 6.27
N GLN A 182 29.87 -36.14 7.21
CA GLN A 182 29.50 -36.08 8.64
C GLN A 182 29.77 -34.71 9.31
N TRP A 183 30.75 -33.96 8.81
CA TRP A 183 31.15 -32.66 9.37
C TRP A 183 30.11 -31.54 9.15
N VAL A 184 29.22 -31.67 8.17
CA VAL A 184 28.21 -30.64 7.82
C VAL A 184 27.02 -30.69 8.77
N ALA A 185 26.59 -31.88 9.19
CA ALA A 185 25.46 -32.04 10.12
C ALA A 185 25.73 -31.38 11.48
N ILE A 186 26.97 -31.50 11.99
CA ILE A 186 27.37 -30.95 13.29
C ILE A 186 27.28 -29.41 13.31
N GLN A 187 27.64 -28.75 12.20
CA GLN A 187 27.60 -27.28 12.10
C GLN A 187 26.17 -26.73 12.07
N ILE A 188 25.24 -27.45 11.42
CA ILE A 188 23.84 -27.04 11.29
C ILE A 188 23.11 -27.17 12.64
N THR A 189 23.37 -28.25 13.38
CA THR A 189 22.79 -28.45 14.73
C THR A 189 23.25 -27.37 15.70
N LEU A 190 24.54 -27.00 15.65
CA LEU A 190 25.08 -25.96 16.52
C LEU A 190 24.43 -24.59 16.20
N LEU A 191 24.35 -24.21 14.92
CA LEU A 191 23.83 -22.91 14.50
C LEU A 191 22.33 -22.74 14.76
N GLY A 192 21.53 -23.80 14.60
CA GLY A 192 20.08 -23.77 14.85
C GLY A 192 19.69 -23.69 16.33
N SER A 193 20.57 -24.11 17.24
CA SER A 193 20.30 -24.08 18.69
C SER A 193 20.48 -22.69 19.32
N VAL A 194 21.30 -21.83 18.71
CA VAL A 194 21.67 -20.52 19.26
C VAL A 194 20.45 -19.58 19.41
N PRO A 195 19.54 -19.44 18.42
CA PRO A 195 18.34 -18.62 18.59
C PRO A 195 17.41 -19.13 19.70
N VAL A 196 17.31 -20.45 19.87
CA VAL A 196 16.44 -21.09 20.88
C VAL A 196 16.96 -20.85 22.30
N CYS A 197 18.28 -20.97 22.51
CA CYS A 197 18.90 -20.67 23.80
C CYS A 197 18.77 -19.19 24.18
N LEU A 198 18.86 -18.27 23.20
CA LEU A 198 18.69 -16.83 23.43
C LEU A 198 17.24 -16.48 23.80
N LEU A 199 16.25 -17.11 23.16
CA LEU A 199 14.83 -16.92 23.50
C LEU A 199 14.49 -17.49 24.88
N TYR A 200 14.99 -18.69 25.22
CA TYR A 200 14.79 -19.27 26.55
C TYR A 200 15.42 -18.43 27.66
N ARG A 201 16.63 -17.88 27.42
CA ARG A 201 17.29 -16.98 28.38
C ARG A 201 16.55 -15.66 28.56
N SER A 202 15.87 -15.18 27.52
CA SER A 202 15.09 -13.93 27.53
C SER A 202 13.69 -14.10 28.15
N PHE A 203 13.19 -15.34 28.23
CA PHE A 203 11.89 -15.70 28.78
C PHE A 203 11.63 -15.24 30.24
N PRO A 204 12.56 -15.38 31.21
CA PRO A 204 12.33 -14.91 32.58
C PRO A 204 12.29 -13.38 32.72
N TYR A 205 12.94 -12.63 31.84
CA TYR A 205 12.88 -11.16 31.82
C TYR A 205 11.54 -10.64 31.27
N TRP A 206 10.82 -11.47 30.52
CA TRP A 206 9.48 -11.20 29.99
C TRP A 206 8.35 -11.59 30.94
N LEU A 207 8.65 -12.28 32.05
CA LEU A 207 7.67 -12.74 33.03
C LEU A 207 7.63 -11.88 34.31
N THR A 208 8.48 -10.86 34.38
CA THR A 208 8.67 -9.99 35.56
C THR A 208 8.10 -8.57 35.38
N TRP A 209 7.28 -8.35 34.34
CA TRP A 209 6.47 -7.14 34.12
C TRP A 209 5.08 -7.51 33.62
#